data_AF-A0A356N5P9-F1
#
_entry.id   AF-A0A356N5P9-F1
#
_cell.length_a   1.000
_cell.length_b   1.000
_cell.length_c   1.000
_cell.angle_alpha   90.00
_cell.angle_beta   90.00
_cell.angle_gamma   90.00
#
_symmetry.space_group_name_H-M   'P 1'
#
loop_
_entity.id
_entity.type
_entity.pdbx_description
1 polymer ?
#
loop_
_entity_poly.entity_id
_entity_poly.type
_entity_poly.pdbx_seq_one_letter_code
_entity_poly.pdbx_strand_id
1 'polypeptide(L)'
;MNYYTSHTRRQIFLEYALIKDVNDSSSHLSELIALLKSNDLFYLNLIPLNPVKGGSLPSSKMKVFTQALTKAHVNFSLRQTFGQSINSACGQLITGI
;
A
#
# COMPACT_ATOMS: atom_id res chain seq x y z
N MET A 1 13.63 7.11 7.93
CA MET A 1 13.22 7.95 6.78
C MET A 1 13.90 9.31 6.80
N ASN A 2 13.80 10.07 7.91
CA ASN A 2 14.35 11.43 8.02
C ASN A 2 15.83 11.57 7.67
N TYR A 3 16.68 10.65 8.15
CA TYR A 3 18.09 10.65 7.82
C TYR A 3 18.34 10.57 6.29
N TYR A 4 17.72 9.61 5.60
CA TYR A 4 17.91 9.45 4.16
C TYR A 4 17.40 10.67 3.37
N THR A 5 16.21 11.16 3.71
CA THR A 5 15.61 12.31 3.00
C THR A 5 16.34 13.62 3.28
N SER A 6 16.94 13.81 4.46
CA SER A 6 17.72 15.01 4.77
C SER A 6 19.03 15.06 4.00
N HIS A 7 19.67 13.90 3.77
CA HIS A 7 20.95 13.82 3.07
C HIS A 7 20.80 13.77 1.55
N THR A 8 19.74 13.14 1.03
CA THR A 8 19.58 12.91 -0.42
C THR A 8 18.54 13.80 -1.07
N ARG A 9 17.62 14.38 -0.28
CA ARG A 9 16.42 15.09 -0.76
C ARG A 9 15.54 14.27 -1.71
N ARG A 10 15.69 12.93 -1.74
CA ARG A 10 14.89 12.03 -2.57
C ARG A 10 13.63 11.59 -1.83
N GLN A 11 12.50 11.53 -2.54
CA GLN A 11 11.24 11.00 -2.01
C GLN A 11 11.34 9.48 -1.83
N ILE A 12 10.83 8.98 -0.70
CA ILE A 12 10.77 7.56 -0.39
C ILE A 12 9.41 7.00 -0.84
N PHE A 13 9.41 5.99 -1.69
CA PHE A 13 8.21 5.23 -2.02
C PHE A 13 8.10 4.03 -1.09
N LEU A 14 6.96 3.91 -0.41
CA LEU A 14 6.67 2.82 0.51
C LEU A 14 5.56 1.95 -0.06
N GLU A 15 5.79 0.65 -0.15
CA GLU A 15 4.76 -0.31 -0.54
C GLU A 15 4.18 -0.97 0.71
N TYR A 16 2.85 -1.03 0.79
CA TYR A 16 2.13 -1.64 1.91
C TYR A 16 1.07 -2.60 1.40
N ALA A 17 1.38 -3.90 1.40
CA ALA A 17 0.39 -4.93 1.11
C ALA A 17 -0.52 -5.14 2.32
N LEU A 18 -1.83 -4.93 2.16
CA LEU A 18 -2.78 -5.07 3.27
C LEU A 18 -3.27 -6.52 3.39
N ILE A 19 -2.83 -7.19 4.45
CA ILE A 19 -2.99 -8.62 4.68
C ILE A 19 -3.89 -8.84 5.90
N LYS A 20 -4.92 -9.67 5.70
CA LYS A 20 -5.89 -10.01 6.75
C LYS A 20 -5.17 -10.62 7.96
N ASP A 21 -5.50 -10.11 9.15
CA ASP A 21 -5.04 -10.58 10.46
C ASP A 21 -3.52 -10.54 10.68
N VAL A 22 -2.76 -9.94 9.75
CA VAL A 22 -1.31 -9.75 9.83
C VAL A 22 -0.97 -8.29 10.08
N ASN A 23 -1.44 -7.40 9.22
CA ASN A 23 -1.11 -5.97 9.29
C ASN A 23 -2.33 -5.06 9.08
N ASP A 24 -3.54 -5.58 9.27
CA ASP A 24 -4.79 -4.87 8.99
C ASP A 24 -5.58 -4.47 10.25
N SER A 25 -4.91 -4.34 11.40
CA SER A 25 -5.54 -3.90 12.65
C SER A 25 -5.64 -2.38 12.72
N SER A 26 -6.49 -1.88 13.62
CA SER A 26 -6.56 -0.44 13.91
C SER A 26 -5.26 0.11 14.51
N SER A 27 -4.53 -0.67 15.33
CA SER A 27 -3.23 -0.23 15.85
C SER A 27 -2.20 -0.11 14.73
N HIS A 28 -2.15 -1.09 13.81
CA HIS A 28 -1.26 -1.03 12.64
C HIS A 28 -1.54 0.21 11.79
N LEU A 29 -2.81 0.57 11.60
CA LEU A 29 -3.21 1.78 10.89
C LEU A 29 -2.74 3.05 11.60
N SER A 30 -2.92 3.14 12.92
CA SER A 30 -2.46 4.29 13.72
C SER A 30 -0.93 4.43 13.70
N GLU A 31 -0.21 3.33 13.86
CA GLU A 31 1.26 3.28 13.80
C GLU A 31 1.78 3.66 12.41
N LEU A 32 1.15 3.16 11.34
CA LEU A 32 1.47 3.52 9.96
C LEU A 32 1.31 5.02 9.75
N ILE A 33 0.18 5.61 10.16
CA ILE A 33 -0.04 7.06 10.03
C ILE A 33 1.01 7.85 10.82
N ALA A 34 1.31 7.45 12.05
CA ALA A 34 2.31 8.11 12.87
C ALA A 34 3.72 8.08 12.23
N LEU A 35 4.11 6.92 11.70
CA LEU A 35 5.37 6.74 10.99
C LEU A 35 5.45 7.65 9.75
N LEU A 36 4.41 7.65 8.92
CA LEU A 36 4.38 8.42 7.68
C LEU A 36 4.40 9.93 7.95
N LYS A 37 3.68 10.41 8.96
CA LYS A 37 3.66 11.82 9.33
C LYS A 37 4.97 12.31 9.97
N SER A 38 5.92 11.43 10.27
CA SER A 38 7.24 11.82 10.78
C SER A 38 8.20 12.33 9.70
N ASN A 39 7.82 12.24 8.41
CA ASN A 39 8.62 12.62 7.25
C ASN A 39 7.73 13.28 6.18
N ASP A 40 8.19 14.34 5.52
CA ASP A 40 7.39 15.01 4.45
C ASP A 40 7.68 14.48 3.04
N LEU A 41 8.81 13.80 2.84
CA LEU A 41 9.31 13.31 1.55
C LEU A 41 9.05 11.81 1.39
N PHE A 42 7.78 11.42 1.47
CA PHE A 42 7.33 10.06 1.18
C PHE A 42 6.16 10.01 0.20
N TYR A 43 5.91 8.81 -0.31
CA TYR A 43 4.70 8.46 -1.02
C TYR A 43 4.32 7.00 -0.70
N LEU A 44 3.10 6.77 -0.23
CA LEU A 44 2.62 5.42 0.10
C LEU A 44 1.88 4.79 -1.09
N ASN A 45 2.23 3.57 -1.45
CA ASN A 45 1.47 2.74 -2.37
C ASN A 45 0.79 1.62 -1.57
N LEU A 46 -0.52 1.74 -1.36
CA LEU A 46 -1.32 0.74 -0.69
C LEU A 46 -1.71 -0.34 -1.70
N ILE A 47 -1.38 -1.60 -1.41
CA ILE A 47 -1.50 -2.71 -2.35
C ILE A 47 -2.55 -3.70 -1.83
N PRO A 48 -3.65 -3.95 -2.55
CA PRO A 48 -4.52 -5.07 -2.25
C PRO A 48 -3.78 -6.39 -2.52
N LEU A 49 -3.84 -7.32 -1.57
CA LEU A 49 -3.21 -8.61 -1.74
C LEU A 49 -3.95 -9.44 -2.80
N ASN A 50 -3.21 -10.05 -3.73
CA ASN A 50 -3.77 -11.05 -4.62
C ASN A 50 -3.88 -12.40 -3.89
N PRO A 51 -5.05 -13.05 -3.84
CA PRO A 51 -5.19 -14.34 -3.19
C PRO A 51 -4.39 -15.41 -3.96
N VAL A 52 -3.64 -16.22 -3.22
CA VAL A 52 -2.95 -17.41 -3.76
C VAL A 52 -3.33 -18.64 -2.93
N LYS A 53 -3.41 -19.81 -3.56
CA LYS A 53 -3.81 -21.04 -2.88
C LYS A 53 -2.81 -21.37 -1.76
N GLY A 54 -3.30 -21.47 -0.52
CA GLY A 54 -2.48 -21.74 0.66
C GLY A 54 -1.67 -20.55 1.18
N GLY A 55 -1.84 -19.35 0.63
CA GLY A 55 -1.18 -18.13 1.10
C GLY A 55 -2.07 -17.25 1.97
N SER A 56 -1.53 -16.08 2.30
CA SER A 56 -2.21 -15.06 3.09
C SER A 56 -3.46 -14.54 2.38
N LEU A 57 -4.45 -14.12 3.16
CA LEU A 57 -5.73 -13.64 2.66
C LEU A 57 -5.74 -12.11 2.51
N PRO A 58 -6.46 -11.57 1.50
CA PRO A 58 -6.66 -10.14 1.38
C PRO A 58 -7.50 -9.60 2.53
N SER A 59 -7.13 -8.42 3.04
CA SER A 59 -7.94 -7.73 4.05
C SER A 59 -9.21 -7.14 3.43
N SER A 60 -10.33 -7.28 4.14
CA SER A 60 -11.59 -6.59 3.83
C SER A 60 -11.61 -5.12 4.27
N LYS A 61 -10.58 -4.66 4.98
CA LYS A 61 -10.50 -3.32 5.59
C LYS A 61 -9.85 -2.27 4.70
N MET A 62 -9.66 -2.57 3.41
CA MET A 62 -9.07 -1.64 2.45
C MET A 62 -9.74 -0.27 2.48
N LYS A 63 -11.08 -0.23 2.47
CA LYS A 63 -11.86 1.02 2.54
C LYS A 63 -11.63 1.79 3.85
N VAL A 64 -11.44 1.09 4.97
CA VAL A 64 -11.18 1.71 6.28
C VAL A 64 -9.80 2.35 6.28
N PHE A 65 -8.79 1.64 5.77
CA PHE A 65 -7.42 2.14 5.66
C PHE A 65 -7.35 3.37 4.75
N THR A 66 -7.92 3.32 3.55
CA THR A 66 -7.91 4.46 2.62
C THR A 66 -8.62 5.68 3.21
N GLN A 67 -9.79 5.51 3.82
CA GLN A 67 -10.50 6.61 4.48
C GLN A 67 -9.69 7.25 5.61
N ALA A 68 -9.03 6.45 6.44
CA ALA A 68 -8.20 6.97 7.53
C ALA A 68 -6.96 7.69 7.02
N LEU A 69 -6.27 7.15 6.01
CA LEU A 69 -5.11 7.78 5.38
C LEU A 69 -5.50 9.12 4.74
N THR A 70 -6.66 9.19 4.05
CA THR A 70 -7.20 10.44 3.51
C THR A 70 -7.50 11.44 4.62
N LYS A 71 -8.20 11.03 5.69
CA LYS A 71 -8.50 11.92 6.84
C LYS A 71 -7.24 12.42 7.55
N ALA A 72 -6.16 11.64 7.54
CA ALA A 72 -4.89 12.01 8.13
C ALA A 72 -4.00 12.87 7.21
N HIS A 73 -4.47 13.21 6.00
CA HIS A 73 -3.73 13.93 4.96
C HIS A 73 -2.41 13.25 4.56
N VAL A 74 -2.42 11.91 4.50
CA VAL A 74 -1.29 11.12 4.03
C VAL A 74 -1.26 11.08 2.50
N ASN A 75 -0.09 11.26 1.88
CA ASN A 75 0.09 11.10 0.45
C ASN A 75 0.14 9.61 0.08
N PHE A 76 -0.89 9.11 -0.61
CA PHE A 76 -0.93 7.71 -1.04
C PHE A 76 -1.65 7.48 -2.37
N SER A 77 -1.39 6.33 -2.98
CA SER A 77 -2.21 5.73 -4.02
C SER A 77 -2.68 4.33 -3.61
N LEU A 78 -3.79 3.88 -4.19
CA LEU A 78 -4.22 2.49 -4.12
C LEU A 78 -3.84 1.82 -5.43
N ARG A 79 -2.99 0.78 -5.38
CA ARG A 79 -2.61 0.02 -6.57
C ARG A 79 -3.84 -0.73 -7.10
N GLN A 80 -4.33 -0.32 -8.26
CA GLN A 80 -5.39 -1.04 -8.95
C GLN A 80 -4.84 -2.39 -9.44
N THR A 81 -5.51 -3.49 -9.07
CA THR A 81 -5.28 -4.79 -9.71
C THR A 81 -6.03 -4.79 -11.03
N PHE A 82 -5.37 -4.36 -12.11
CA PHE A 82 -5.87 -4.60 -13.45
C PHE A 82 -5.94 -6.11 -13.67
N GLY A 83 -7.14 -6.68 -13.68
CA GLY A 83 -7.34 -8.11 -13.86
C GLY A 83 -8.65 -8.71 -13.33
N GLN A 84 -9.41 -8.01 -12.47
CA GLN A 84 -10.68 -8.54 -11.95
C GLN A 84 -11.94 -7.82 -12.46
N SER A 85 -11.77 -6.74 -13.23
CA SER A 85 -12.85 -6.13 -14.00
C SER A 85 -12.44 -6.09 -15.46
N ILE A 86 -12.80 -7.14 -16.19
CA ILE A 86 -13.18 -7.17 -17.61
C ILE A 86 -12.54 -6.13 -18.56
N ASN A 87 -11.77 -6.65 -19.52
CA ASN A 87 -11.38 -6.06 -20.80
C ASN A 87 -10.67 -4.70 -20.81
N SER A 88 -9.39 -4.74 -21.21
CA SER A 88 -8.53 -3.64 -21.68
C SER A 88 -7.57 -3.06 -20.64
N ALA A 89 -6.37 -3.63 -20.54
CA ALA A 89 -5.12 -2.89 -20.38
C ALA A 89 -3.91 -3.83 -20.60
N CYS A 90 -2.97 -3.39 -21.43
CA CYS A 90 -1.72 -4.06 -21.81
C CYS A 90 -0.85 -4.46 -20.62
N GLY A 91 -0.11 -5.58 -20.76
CA GLY A 91 0.93 -5.98 -19.81
C GLY A 91 1.04 -7.47 -19.49
N GLN A 92 0.52 -8.36 -20.35
CA GLN A 92 0.77 -9.80 -20.24
C GLN A 92 2.18 -10.12 -20.75
N LEU A 93 3.16 -10.07 -19.86
CA LEU A 93 4.40 -10.83 -20.03
C LEU A 93 4.50 -11.82 -18.89
N ILE A 94 3.89 -12.99 -19.11
CA ILE A 94 4.32 -14.23 -18.46
C ILE A 94 5.41 -14.78 -19.38
N THR A 95 6.67 -14.70 -18.96
CA THR A 95 7.72 -15.52 -19.57
C THR A 95 7.50 -16.95 -19.08
N GLY A 96 6.78 -17.73 -19.88
CA GLY A 96 6.84 -19.18 -19.79
C GLY A 96 8.19 -19.64 -20.35
N ILE A 97 9.00 -20.27 -19.50
CA ILE A 97 9.83 -21.43 -19.83
C ILE A 97 9.79 -22.34 -18.60
#